data_AF-A0A9E5K3U1-F1
#
_entry.id   AF-A0A9E5K3U1-F1
#
_cell.length_a   1.000
_cell.length_b   1.000
_cell.length_c   1.000
_cell.angle_alpha   90.00
_cell.angle_beta   90.00
_cell.angle_gamma   90.00
#
_symmetry.space_group_name_H-M   'P 1'
#
loop_
_entity.id
_entity.type
_entity.pdbx_description
1 polymer ?
#
loop_
_entity_poly.entity_id
_entity_poly.type
_entity_poly.pdbx_seq_one_letter_code
_entity_poly.pdbx_strand_id
1 'polypeptide(L)'
;MHILFKTSFLLLSQLLITTTNAQVAPEAKPNANTPVYKLKIKPKAEPSPALRYTLYPEVRTQVNGNAAQGYYRAFSPEWMSYRNDKEYYKKQDKWLSVPLKELDEKEINIPQGMLTQLHESALKTYCDWDMLAKLRKHGISMLLPDLQGMREFSKALSIDCRVQLKKGEIDKALADIRTGLT
;
A
#
# COMPACT_ATOMS: atom_id res chain seq x y z
N MET A 1 -27.49 59.35 -24.40
CA MET A 1 -27.84 57.91 -24.25
C MET A 1 -26.58 57.09 -24.47
N HIS A 2 -26.32 56.09 -23.62
CA HIS A 2 -25.12 55.22 -23.55
C HIS A 2 -23.94 55.66 -22.67
N ILE A 3 -24.26 56.17 -21.46
CA ILE A 3 -23.33 56.27 -20.30
C ILE A 3 -23.41 54.99 -19.41
N LEU A 4 -23.81 53.84 -19.96
CA LEU A 4 -24.20 52.67 -19.11
C LEU A 4 -23.44 51.36 -19.37
N PHE A 5 -22.35 51.34 -20.13
CA PHE A 5 -21.66 50.08 -20.48
C PHE A 5 -20.16 50.02 -20.17
N LYS A 6 -19.64 50.92 -19.34
CA LYS A 6 -18.22 50.89 -18.90
C LYS A 6 -18.03 50.81 -17.37
N THR A 7 -19.11 50.67 -16.62
CA THR A 7 -19.11 50.56 -15.15
C THR A 7 -19.45 49.15 -14.65
N SER A 8 -19.21 48.11 -15.47
CA SER A 8 -19.50 46.71 -15.09
C SER A 8 -18.25 45.85 -14.85
N PHE A 9 -17.04 46.43 -14.94
CA PHE A 9 -15.79 45.67 -14.78
C PHE A 9 -14.92 46.09 -13.58
N LEU A 10 -15.42 47.02 -12.75
CA LEU A 10 -14.69 47.57 -11.59
C LEU A 10 -15.35 47.25 -10.23
N LEU A 11 -16.45 46.50 -10.23
CA LEU A 11 -17.13 46.04 -8.99
C LEU A 11 -16.99 44.53 -8.74
N LEU A 12 -16.38 43.78 -9.67
CA LEU A 12 -16.14 42.34 -9.52
C LEU A 12 -14.71 41.99 -9.06
N SER A 13 -13.87 42.98 -8.76
CA SER A 13 -12.50 42.79 -8.23
C SER A 13 -12.34 43.11 -6.75
N GLN A 14 -13.43 43.46 -6.04
CA GLN A 14 -13.41 43.73 -4.59
C GLN A 14 -14.01 42.60 -3.73
N LEU A 15 -14.45 41.49 -4.35
CA LEU A 15 -14.98 40.35 -3.61
C LEU A 15 -13.96 39.21 -3.45
N LEU A 16 -12.67 39.53 -3.31
CA LEU A 16 -11.61 38.53 -3.15
C LEU A 16 -10.55 38.92 -2.12
N ILE A 17 -10.97 39.51 -0.99
CA ILE A 17 -10.12 39.59 0.21
C ILE A 17 -11.00 39.33 1.44
N THR A 18 -11.54 38.11 1.55
CA THR A 18 -11.82 37.53 2.86
C THR A 18 -10.66 36.62 3.20
N THR A 19 -9.66 37.19 3.88
CA THR A 19 -8.70 36.40 4.64
C THR A 19 -9.49 35.53 5.60
N THR A 20 -9.60 34.23 5.30
CA THR A 20 -10.03 33.23 6.26
C THR A 20 -9.02 33.24 7.38
N ASN A 21 -9.33 34.03 8.41
CA ASN A 21 -8.70 33.90 9.71
C ASN A 21 -9.09 32.52 10.21
N ALA A 22 -8.21 31.53 10.00
CA ALA A 22 -8.34 30.21 10.61
C ALA A 22 -8.21 30.42 12.11
N GLN A 23 -9.35 30.70 12.75
CA GLN A 23 -9.46 30.75 14.19
C GLN A 23 -9.10 29.36 14.66
N VAL A 24 -7.90 29.23 15.24
CA VAL A 24 -7.45 27.99 15.89
C VAL A 24 -8.55 27.62 16.87
N ALA A 25 -9.28 26.55 16.57
CA ALA A 25 -10.27 26.02 17.49
C ALA A 25 -9.55 25.77 18.81
N PRO A 26 -10.07 26.27 19.95
CA PRO A 26 -9.45 26.00 21.24
C PRO A 26 -9.27 24.49 21.37
N GLU A 27 -8.06 24.06 21.75
CA GLU A 27 -7.73 22.65 21.96
C GLU A 27 -8.86 22.00 22.75
N ALA A 28 -9.51 21.01 22.13
CA ALA A 28 -10.55 20.24 22.79
C ALA A 28 -9.92 19.64 24.06
N LYS A 29 -10.38 20.11 25.22
CA LYS A 29 -9.90 19.60 26.51
C LYS A 29 -10.02 18.08 26.48
N PRO A 30 -8.94 17.34 26.81
CA PRO A 30 -8.99 15.88 26.82
C PRO A 30 -10.18 15.44 27.66
N ASN A 31 -11.05 14.61 27.08
CA ASN A 31 -12.14 13.99 27.82
C ASN A 31 -11.52 13.23 29.00
N ALA A 32 -12.05 13.42 30.21
CA ALA A 32 -11.57 12.75 31.43
C ALA A 32 -11.57 11.21 31.30
N ASN A 33 -12.35 10.67 30.35
CA ASN A 33 -12.43 9.23 30.05
C ASN A 33 -11.47 8.77 28.93
N THR A 34 -10.60 9.63 28.41
CA THR A 34 -9.56 9.20 27.45
C THR A 34 -8.39 8.57 28.22
N PRO A 35 -8.06 7.28 28.00
CA PRO A 35 -6.93 6.67 28.68
C PRO A 35 -5.62 7.35 28.27
N VAL A 36 -4.94 7.97 29.24
CA VAL A 36 -3.64 8.64 29.05
C VAL A 36 -2.52 7.64 29.32
N TYR A 37 -1.78 7.27 28.27
CA TYR A 37 -0.60 6.42 28.39
C TYR A 37 0.67 7.27 28.41
N LYS A 38 1.43 7.23 29.51
CA LYS A 38 2.78 7.84 29.57
C LYS A 38 3.78 6.93 28.85
N LEU A 39 4.03 7.21 27.58
CA LEU A 39 5.09 6.56 26.80
C LEU A 39 6.45 7.14 27.21
N LYS A 40 7.26 6.37 27.95
CA LYS A 40 8.67 6.69 28.18
C LYS A 40 9.50 6.19 26.98
N ILE A 41 9.72 7.06 26.01
CA ILE A 41 10.60 6.77 24.87
C ILE A 41 12.04 7.07 25.30
N LYS A 42 12.93 6.07 25.24
CA LYS A 42 14.37 6.28 25.40
C LYS A 42 15.01 6.29 24.01
N PRO A 43 15.97 7.19 23.72
CA PRO A 43 16.75 7.10 22.50
C PRO A 43 17.39 5.71 22.43
N LYS A 44 17.09 4.97 21.36
CA LYS A 44 17.82 3.76 21.04
C LYS A 44 19.10 4.19 20.31
N ALA A 45 20.24 3.58 20.62
CA ALA A 45 21.45 3.78 19.83
C ALA A 45 21.15 3.54 18.35
N GLU A 46 21.83 4.28 17.47
CA GLU A 46 21.67 4.12 16.03
C GLU A 46 21.87 2.64 15.67
N PRO A 47 20.99 2.04 14.85
CA PRO A 47 21.22 0.68 14.39
C PRO A 47 22.61 0.61 13.75
N SER A 48 23.46 -0.28 14.26
CA SER A 48 24.77 -0.55 13.68
C SER A 48 24.74 -1.94 13.05
N PRO A 49 24.91 -2.07 11.73
CA PRO A 49 25.13 -0.98 10.75
C PRO A 49 23.87 -0.15 10.48
N ALA A 50 24.07 1.11 10.09
CA ALA A 50 22.99 1.99 9.67
C ALA A 50 22.21 1.36 8.51
N LEU A 51 20.88 1.54 8.47
CA LEU A 51 19.99 0.95 7.47
C LEU A 51 20.04 -0.59 7.38
N ARG A 52 20.34 -1.30 8.49
CA ARG A 52 20.25 -2.78 8.57
C ARG A 52 18.96 -3.34 7.95
N TYR A 53 17.85 -2.60 8.07
CA TYR A 53 16.57 -2.93 7.45
C TYR A 53 16.26 -1.95 6.31
N THR A 54 16.80 -2.21 5.12
CA THR A 54 16.41 -1.49 3.91
C THR A 54 15.00 -1.90 3.48
N LEU A 55 14.17 -0.99 2.97
CA LEU A 55 12.83 -1.30 2.44
C LEU A 55 12.81 -1.54 0.93
N TYR A 56 13.95 -1.33 0.27
CA TYR A 56 14.19 -1.61 -1.13
C TYR A 56 15.19 -2.76 -1.27
N PRO A 57 15.07 -3.63 -2.29
CA PRO A 57 16.07 -4.64 -2.58
C PRO A 57 17.46 -4.01 -2.80
N GLU A 58 18.50 -4.64 -2.27
CA GLU A 58 19.86 -4.17 -2.52
C GLU A 58 20.25 -4.46 -3.98
N VAL A 59 21.03 -3.58 -4.59
CA VAL A 59 21.47 -3.73 -6.00
C VAL A 59 22.13 -5.08 -6.26
N ARG A 60 22.93 -5.59 -5.31
CA ARG A 60 23.60 -6.90 -5.41
C ARG A 60 22.65 -8.10 -5.37
N THR A 61 21.43 -7.92 -4.86
CA THR A 61 20.39 -8.95 -4.82
C THR A 61 19.45 -8.88 -6.02
N GLN A 62 19.54 -7.82 -6.83
CA GLN A 62 18.71 -7.68 -8.02
C GLN A 62 19.13 -8.68 -9.10
N VAL A 63 18.13 -9.20 -9.79
CA VAL A 63 18.30 -10.15 -10.89
C VAL A 63 17.85 -9.47 -12.17
N ASN A 64 18.68 -9.51 -13.21
CA ASN A 64 18.30 -8.96 -14.51
C ASN A 64 17.01 -9.63 -15.01
N GLY A 65 16.03 -8.82 -15.40
CA GLY A 65 14.80 -9.26 -16.03
C GLY A 65 13.62 -8.33 -15.78
N ASN A 66 12.49 -8.71 -16.36
CA ASN A 66 11.21 -8.00 -16.26
C ASN A 66 10.34 -8.59 -15.14
N ALA A 67 9.96 -7.77 -14.15
CA ALA A 67 9.07 -8.15 -13.04
C ALA A 67 7.65 -8.51 -13.51
N ALA A 68 7.14 -7.86 -14.57
CA ALA A 68 5.74 -8.00 -14.99
C ALA A 68 5.35 -9.46 -15.26
N GLN A 69 6.26 -10.25 -15.86
CA GLN A 69 6.02 -11.66 -16.15
C GLN A 69 5.80 -12.49 -14.88
N GLY A 70 6.59 -12.27 -13.84
CA GLY A 70 6.45 -13.01 -12.60
C GLY A 70 5.21 -12.60 -11.81
N TYR A 71 4.81 -11.32 -11.86
CA TYR A 71 3.52 -10.89 -11.33
C TYR A 71 2.33 -11.54 -12.06
N TYR A 72 2.42 -11.74 -13.37
CA TYR A 72 1.43 -12.54 -14.10
C TYR A 72 1.47 -14.03 -13.72
N ARG A 73 2.65 -14.62 -13.49
CA ARG A 73 2.77 -15.99 -12.99
C ARG A 73 2.23 -16.18 -11.58
N ALA A 74 2.25 -15.14 -10.74
CA ALA A 74 1.58 -15.17 -9.45
C ALA A 74 0.05 -15.34 -9.59
N PHE A 75 -0.52 -15.03 -10.77
CA PHE A 75 -1.92 -15.31 -11.11
C PHE A 75 -2.21 -16.74 -11.62
N SER A 76 -1.24 -17.65 -11.59
CA SER A 76 -1.41 -19.02 -12.10
C SER A 76 -2.64 -19.70 -11.50
N PRO A 77 -3.52 -20.33 -12.30
CA PRO A 77 -4.70 -21.05 -11.81
C PRO A 77 -4.37 -22.11 -10.73
N GLU A 78 -3.18 -22.70 -10.80
CA GLU A 78 -2.64 -23.67 -9.85
C GLU A 78 -2.57 -23.10 -8.41
N TRP A 79 -2.36 -21.79 -8.26
CA TRP A 79 -2.33 -21.11 -6.97
C TRP A 79 -3.71 -20.64 -6.51
N MET A 80 -4.72 -20.64 -7.39
CA MET A 80 -5.99 -19.95 -7.18
C MET A 80 -7.10 -20.83 -6.62
N SER A 81 -6.77 -22.05 -6.15
CA SER A 81 -7.75 -22.99 -5.61
C SER A 81 -8.52 -22.43 -4.40
N TYR A 82 -7.94 -21.50 -3.65
CA TYR A 82 -8.60 -20.81 -2.55
C TYR A 82 -9.83 -20.01 -3.00
N ARG A 83 -9.90 -19.59 -4.27
CA ARG A 83 -11.07 -18.87 -4.82
C ARG A 83 -12.32 -19.76 -4.93
N ASN A 84 -12.16 -21.08 -4.81
CA ASN A 84 -13.29 -22.01 -4.75
C ASN A 84 -14.06 -21.90 -3.43
N ASP A 85 -13.43 -21.38 -2.37
CA ASP A 85 -14.11 -21.06 -1.13
C ASP A 85 -14.80 -19.68 -1.23
N LYS A 86 -16.14 -19.70 -1.27
CA LYS A 86 -16.97 -18.50 -1.39
C LYS A 86 -16.78 -17.50 -0.24
N GLU A 87 -16.31 -17.97 0.92
CA GLU A 87 -16.12 -17.16 2.11
C GLU A 87 -14.66 -16.70 2.27
N TYR A 88 -13.76 -17.09 1.36
CA TYR A 88 -12.33 -16.79 1.46
C TYR A 88 -12.03 -15.30 1.62
N TYR A 89 -12.68 -14.44 0.84
CA TYR A 89 -12.44 -12.99 0.94
C TYR A 89 -12.90 -12.41 2.29
N LYS A 90 -14.00 -12.93 2.87
CA LYS A 90 -14.42 -12.52 4.22
C LYS A 90 -13.41 -13.00 5.27
N LYS A 91 -12.84 -14.20 5.08
CA LYS A 91 -11.75 -14.71 5.93
C LYS A 91 -10.50 -13.84 5.83
N GLN A 92 -10.09 -13.42 4.63
CA GLN A 92 -8.97 -12.49 4.45
C GLN A 92 -9.19 -11.18 5.21
N ASP A 93 -10.38 -10.58 5.06
CA ASP A 93 -10.68 -9.31 5.74
C ASP A 93 -10.69 -9.49 7.27
N LYS A 94 -11.14 -10.64 7.79
CA LYS A 94 -11.00 -11.01 9.20
C LYS A 94 -9.53 -11.11 9.61
N TRP A 95 -8.71 -11.86 8.88
CA TRP A 95 -7.28 -12.05 9.21
C TRP A 95 -6.49 -10.74 9.22
N LEU A 96 -6.86 -9.78 8.37
CA LEU A 96 -6.25 -8.45 8.32
C LEU A 96 -6.71 -7.53 9.47
N SER A 97 -7.94 -7.68 9.95
CA SER A 97 -8.55 -6.77 10.93
C SER A 97 -8.34 -7.17 12.39
N VAL A 98 -8.24 -8.46 12.71
CA VAL A 98 -8.05 -8.92 14.10
C VAL A 98 -6.72 -8.43 14.69
N PRO A 99 -6.61 -8.25 16.02
CA PRO A 99 -5.31 -8.03 16.65
C PRO A 99 -4.34 -9.19 16.38
N LEU A 100 -3.03 -8.89 16.26
CA LEU A 100 -2.01 -9.90 15.94
C LEU A 100 -2.01 -11.11 16.91
N LYS A 101 -2.33 -10.88 18.19
CA LYS A 101 -2.40 -11.93 19.21
C LYS A 101 -3.53 -12.93 18.98
N GLU A 102 -4.62 -12.49 18.36
CA GLU A 102 -5.84 -13.26 18.11
C GLU A 102 -5.86 -13.92 16.72
N LEU A 103 -4.88 -13.60 15.87
CA LEU A 103 -4.75 -14.16 14.52
C LEU A 103 -4.46 -15.65 14.60
N ASP A 104 -5.33 -16.54 14.13
CA ASP A 104 -5.01 -17.97 14.07
C ASP A 104 -4.21 -18.30 12.79
N GLU A 105 -2.90 -18.51 12.93
CA GLU A 105 -2.02 -18.86 11.82
C GLU A 105 -2.32 -20.23 11.20
N LYS A 106 -3.05 -21.11 11.88
CA LYS A 106 -3.39 -22.44 11.34
C LYS A 106 -4.55 -22.39 10.35
N GLU A 107 -5.41 -21.37 10.44
CA GLU A 107 -6.49 -21.14 9.48
C GLU A 107 -6.00 -20.51 8.17
N ILE A 108 -4.78 -19.97 8.17
CA ILE A 108 -4.23 -19.20 7.07
C ILE A 108 -3.39 -20.12 6.18
N ASN A 109 -3.85 -20.28 4.94
CA ASN A 109 -3.12 -20.99 3.90
C ASN A 109 -3.00 -20.07 2.68
N ILE A 110 -1.90 -19.31 2.62
CA ILE A 110 -1.55 -18.53 1.43
C ILE A 110 -0.72 -19.42 0.50
N PRO A 111 -1.06 -19.51 -0.81
CA PRO A 111 -0.31 -20.33 -1.75
C PRO A 111 1.17 -19.93 -1.82
N GLN A 112 2.07 -20.82 -1.40
CA GLN A 112 3.50 -20.52 -1.39
C GLN A 112 4.08 -20.24 -2.78
N GLY A 113 3.53 -20.90 -3.82
CA GLY A 113 3.93 -20.66 -5.21
C GLY A 113 3.65 -19.22 -5.66
N MET A 114 2.52 -18.65 -5.23
CA MET A 114 2.21 -17.23 -5.44
C MET A 114 3.23 -16.33 -4.74
N LEU A 115 3.45 -16.52 -3.43
CA LEU A 115 4.41 -15.71 -2.66
C LEU A 115 5.81 -15.77 -3.26
N THR A 116 6.25 -16.96 -3.69
CA THR A 116 7.55 -17.15 -4.34
C THR A 116 7.67 -16.32 -5.61
N GLN A 117 6.65 -16.37 -6.49
CA GLN A 117 6.64 -15.54 -7.70
C GLN A 117 6.66 -14.04 -7.37
N LEU A 118 5.96 -13.59 -6.33
CA LEU A 118 5.98 -12.19 -5.90
C LEU A 118 7.38 -11.76 -5.43
N HIS A 119 8.00 -12.53 -4.54
CA HIS A 119 9.33 -12.24 -4.02
C HIS A 119 10.40 -12.24 -5.14
N GLU A 120 10.37 -13.24 -6.03
CA GLU A 120 11.31 -13.31 -7.15
C GLU A 120 11.12 -12.16 -8.15
N SER A 121 9.88 -11.69 -8.32
CA SER A 121 9.55 -10.57 -9.22
C SER A 121 10.01 -9.24 -8.66
N ALA A 122 9.88 -9.03 -7.35
CA ALA A 122 10.33 -7.81 -6.68
C ALA A 122 11.87 -7.64 -6.75
N LEU A 123 12.63 -8.72 -6.98
CA LEU A 123 14.07 -8.65 -7.19
C LEU A 123 14.47 -8.28 -8.63
N LYS A 124 13.52 -8.15 -9.57
CA LYS A 124 13.84 -7.86 -10.97
C LYS A 124 14.26 -6.40 -11.16
N THR A 125 15.20 -6.20 -12.08
CA THR A 125 15.80 -4.87 -12.34
C THR A 125 14.85 -3.87 -12.99
N TYR A 126 13.81 -4.32 -13.69
CA TYR A 126 12.83 -3.44 -14.32
C TYR A 126 11.45 -4.09 -14.38
N CYS A 127 10.41 -3.28 -14.56
CA CYS A 127 9.03 -3.73 -14.74
C CYS A 127 8.45 -3.03 -15.98
N ASP A 128 8.22 -3.80 -17.04
CA ASP A 128 7.62 -3.32 -18.27
C ASP A 128 6.39 -4.17 -18.62
N TRP A 129 5.23 -3.53 -18.65
CA TRP A 129 3.94 -4.16 -18.96
C TRP A 129 3.66 -4.21 -20.47
N ASP A 130 4.52 -3.64 -21.30
CA ASP A 130 4.34 -3.53 -22.75
C ASP A 130 2.99 -2.87 -23.15
N MET A 131 2.58 -1.90 -22.34
CA MET A 131 1.27 -1.22 -22.48
C MET A 131 1.38 0.17 -23.12
N LEU A 132 2.59 0.66 -23.39
CA LEU A 132 2.83 2.04 -23.81
C LEU A 132 2.10 2.41 -25.12
N ALA A 133 2.07 1.49 -26.09
CA ALA A 133 1.37 1.71 -27.35
C ALA A 133 -0.15 1.82 -27.15
N LYS A 134 -0.74 0.96 -26.31
CA LYS A 134 -2.16 1.00 -25.97
C LYS A 134 -2.51 2.27 -25.19
N LEU A 135 -1.66 2.66 -24.24
CA LEU A 135 -1.82 3.89 -23.47
C LEU A 135 -1.80 5.13 -24.35
N ARG A 136 -0.89 5.20 -25.33
CA ARG A 136 -0.86 6.31 -26.31
C ARG A 136 -2.12 6.40 -27.16
N LYS A 137 -2.69 5.26 -27.54
CA LYS A 137 -3.90 5.19 -28.37
C LYS A 137 -5.17 5.52 -27.60
N HIS A 138 -5.31 4.98 -26.39
CA HIS A 138 -6.55 5.05 -25.61
C HIS A 138 -6.51 6.08 -24.47
N GLY A 139 -5.34 6.63 -24.15
CA GLY A 139 -5.16 7.65 -23.12
C GLY A 139 -5.74 7.24 -21.77
N ILE A 140 -6.43 8.19 -21.13
CA ILE A 140 -7.10 7.98 -19.84
C ILE A 140 -8.23 6.94 -19.89
N SER A 141 -8.76 6.62 -21.07
CA SER A 141 -9.81 5.62 -21.26
C SER A 141 -9.29 4.19 -21.34
N MET A 142 -7.97 3.98 -21.30
CA MET A 142 -7.39 2.65 -21.28
C MET A 142 -7.78 1.91 -19.98
N LEU A 143 -8.44 0.76 -20.12
CA LEU A 143 -8.73 -0.11 -19.00
C LEU A 143 -7.48 -0.87 -18.56
N LEU A 144 -7.32 -1.03 -17.24
CA LEU A 144 -6.26 -1.81 -16.61
C LEU A 144 -6.87 -2.94 -15.76
N PRO A 145 -7.56 -3.92 -16.39
CA PRO A 145 -8.19 -5.00 -15.66
C PRO A 145 -7.16 -5.83 -14.87
N ASP A 146 -5.96 -5.99 -15.41
CA ASP A 146 -4.86 -6.73 -14.79
C ASP A 146 -4.42 -6.13 -13.43
N LEU A 147 -4.48 -4.79 -13.32
CA LEU A 147 -4.06 -4.08 -12.12
C LEU A 147 -5.06 -4.24 -10.96
N GLN A 148 -6.35 -4.44 -11.27
CA GLN A 148 -7.37 -4.63 -10.23
C GLN A 148 -7.14 -5.93 -9.45
N GLY A 149 -6.72 -7.00 -10.14
CA GLY A 149 -6.37 -8.26 -9.51
C GLY A 149 -5.19 -8.13 -8.54
N MET A 150 -4.22 -7.26 -8.84
CA MET A 150 -2.97 -7.13 -8.07
C MET A 150 -3.17 -6.74 -6.60
N ARG A 151 -4.34 -6.16 -6.25
CA ARG A 151 -4.72 -5.87 -4.86
C ARG A 151 -4.76 -7.12 -3.99
N GLU A 152 -5.05 -8.27 -4.59
CA GLU A 152 -5.08 -9.56 -3.91
C GLU A 152 -3.70 -9.96 -3.40
N PHE A 153 -2.63 -9.66 -4.15
CA PHE A 153 -1.25 -9.90 -3.74
C PHE A 153 -0.84 -9.02 -2.56
N SER A 154 -1.29 -7.76 -2.54
CA SER A 154 -1.06 -6.88 -1.39
C SER A 154 -1.71 -7.43 -0.12
N LYS A 155 -2.94 -7.97 -0.22
CA LYS A 155 -3.59 -8.65 0.92
C LYS A 155 -2.84 -9.92 1.32
N ALA A 156 -2.44 -10.75 0.36
CA ALA A 156 -1.70 -11.99 0.62
C ALA A 156 -0.37 -11.73 1.35
N LEU A 157 0.44 -10.78 0.86
CA LEU A 157 1.69 -10.35 1.50
C LEU A 157 1.45 -9.76 2.89
N SER A 158 0.38 -8.97 3.07
CA SER A 158 0.03 -8.40 4.37
C SER A 158 -0.37 -9.48 5.38
N ILE A 159 -1.10 -10.51 4.93
CA ILE A 159 -1.48 -11.66 5.76
C ILE A 159 -0.25 -12.48 6.12
N ASP A 160 0.63 -12.80 5.16
CA ASP A 160 1.85 -13.56 5.44
C ASP A 160 2.76 -12.80 6.41
N CYS A 161 2.97 -11.49 6.17
CA CYS A 161 3.73 -10.63 7.07
C CYS A 161 3.23 -10.71 8.52
N ARG A 162 1.90 -10.66 8.71
CA ARG A 162 1.29 -10.81 10.04
C ARG A 162 1.55 -12.19 10.63
N VAL A 163 1.47 -13.26 9.84
CA VAL A 163 1.82 -14.62 10.28
C VAL A 163 3.31 -14.70 10.68
N GLN A 164 4.22 -14.14 9.89
CA GLN A 164 5.66 -14.13 10.20
C GLN A 164 5.96 -13.32 11.47
N LEU A 165 5.33 -12.15 11.64
CA LEU A 165 5.44 -11.35 12.86
C LEU A 165 4.94 -12.10 14.09
N LYS A 166 3.84 -12.85 13.98
CA LYS A 166 3.32 -13.67 15.08
C LYS A 166 4.30 -14.79 15.46
N LYS A 167 4.98 -15.38 14.47
CA LYS A 167 6.02 -16.40 14.66
C LYS A 167 7.35 -15.84 15.19
N GLY A 168 7.52 -14.51 15.20
CA GLY A 168 8.78 -13.86 15.55
C GLY A 168 9.81 -13.85 14.41
N GLU A 169 9.42 -14.22 13.20
CA GLU A 169 10.25 -14.31 12.00
C GLU A 169 10.37 -12.93 11.32
N ILE A 170 11.05 -11.99 11.99
CA ILE A 170 11.09 -10.58 11.57
C ILE A 170 11.71 -10.40 10.17
N ASP A 171 12.72 -11.17 9.82
CA ASP A 171 13.39 -11.06 8.51
C ASP A 171 12.46 -11.46 7.36
N LYS A 172 11.58 -12.45 7.56
CA LYS A 172 10.57 -12.86 6.58
C LYS A 172 9.46 -11.82 6.45
N ALA A 173 8.95 -11.33 7.58
CA ALA A 173 7.99 -10.22 7.58
C ALA A 173 8.51 -8.98 6.84
N LEU A 174 9.81 -8.70 6.98
CA LEU A 174 10.45 -7.60 6.24
C LEU A 174 10.57 -7.90 4.75
N ALA A 175 10.81 -9.15 4.34
CA ALA A 175 10.79 -9.54 2.93
C ALA A 175 9.41 -9.32 2.30
N ASP A 176 8.32 -9.61 3.01
CA ASP A 176 6.95 -9.31 2.56
C ASP A 176 6.73 -7.81 2.36
N ILE A 177 7.17 -7.01 3.34
CA ILE A 177 7.06 -5.55 3.27
C ILE A 177 7.86 -4.99 2.09
N ARG A 178 9.11 -5.44 1.89
CA ARG A 178 9.94 -5.04 0.75
C ARG A 178 9.26 -5.36 -0.58
N THR A 179 8.71 -6.57 -0.68
CA THR A 179 8.02 -7.05 -1.88
C THR A 179 6.78 -6.21 -2.17
N GLY A 180 6.02 -5.83 -1.15
CA GLY A 180 4.84 -4.97 -1.32
C GLY A 180 5.14 -3.51 -1.66
N LEU A 181 6.39 -3.05 -1.50
CA LEU A 181 6.81 -1.67 -1.76
C LEU A 181 7.59 -1.48 -3.06
N THR A 182 7.95 -2.56 -3.76
CA THR A 182 8.78 -2.55 -4.99
C THR A 182 7.91 -2.69 -6.24
#